data_AF-A0A932IIY2-F1
#
_entry.id   AF-A0A932IIY2-F1
#
_cell.length_a   1.000
_cell.length_b   1.000
_cell.length_c   1.000
_cell.angle_alpha   90.00
_cell.angle_beta   90.00
_cell.angle_gamma   90.00
#
_symmetry.space_group_name_H-M   'P 1'
#
loop_
_entity.id
_entity.type
_entity.pdbx_description
1 polymer ?
#
loop_
_entity_poly.entity_id
_entity_poly.type
_entity_poly.pdbx_seq_one_letter_code
_entity_poly.pdbx_strand_id
1 'polypeptide(L)'
;RAEEEDRKYGDILGIRTARQQFGRIAAITAKQVIMQRVRDAERDVVFNEYKDRKSELVTGIVRRFERGNVIVDLGRAEAVLPVREQMFRESYRAGDRVQAYVKDIKRDARGPQIILSRTDERLIEKLFELEVPEIYEGIVKIMRVAREPGERAKIAVASKDTDVDPVGACVGMKGSRVQAVVQELKGEKIDIVPWSPDTAKFVCNAIQPAEVSRVLIDEDNQTIELIVPDDQLSLAIGRRGQNVRLASKLVGWKIDIQSESKVEEMKLTLGAALLVVPDLDEALIGYLFKLGYHSPENLLNAHVEDLAAIHGVSEAMAMHIQQIAYEVKKRREEETRQAKENAAAEMQAAAELAARLAAHPEEAEAVAVEDGAAQPAEDHGIADAPVVEQPAAAAE
;
A
#
# COMPACT_ATOMS: atom_id res chain seq x y z
N ARG A 1 50.65 56.92 30.72
CA ARG A 1 51.09 55.54 30.36
C ARG A 1 50.26 54.94 29.23
N ALA A 2 48.97 54.61 29.40
CA ALA A 2 48.15 54.08 28.29
C ALA A 2 48.06 55.05 27.08
N GLU A 3 47.94 56.36 27.32
CA GLU A 3 47.93 57.39 26.25
C GLU A 3 49.28 57.60 25.54
N GLU A 4 50.39 57.21 26.17
CA GLU A 4 51.73 57.33 25.57
C GLU A 4 52.07 56.12 24.72
N GLU A 5 51.58 54.94 25.10
CA GLU A 5 51.71 53.73 24.31
C GLU A 5 50.81 53.77 23.07
N ASP A 6 49.58 54.29 23.19
CA ASP A 6 48.64 54.45 22.06
C ASP A 6 49.21 55.36 20.97
N ARG A 7 49.90 56.44 21.36
CA ARG A 7 50.55 57.39 20.44
C ARG A 7 51.78 56.81 19.72
N LYS A 8 52.50 55.87 20.34
CA LYS A 8 53.72 55.29 19.77
C LYS A 8 53.45 54.08 18.89
N TYR A 9 52.42 53.30 19.19
CA TYR A 9 52.17 52.01 18.54
C TYR A 9 50.83 51.93 17.78
N GLY A 10 49.94 52.91 17.94
CA GLY A 10 48.61 52.93 17.31
C GLY A 10 48.66 52.95 15.77
N ASP A 11 49.62 53.67 15.18
CA ASP A 11 49.80 53.73 13.72
C ASP A 11 50.40 52.43 13.14
N ILE A 12 51.17 51.67 13.92
CA ILE A 12 51.86 50.44 13.48
C ILE A 12 50.88 49.26 13.37
N LEU A 13 49.83 49.25 14.21
CA LEU A 13 48.83 48.19 14.22
C LEU A 13 47.69 48.43 13.20
N GLY A 14 47.68 49.57 12.49
CA GLY A 14 46.57 49.94 11.60
C GLY A 14 45.22 50.05 12.32
N ILE A 15 45.21 50.08 13.66
CA ILE A 15 44.01 50.20 14.47
C ILE A 15 43.67 51.69 14.49
N ARG A 16 42.96 52.14 13.45
CA ARG A 16 42.12 53.33 13.58
C ARG A 16 41.09 53.00 14.65
N THR A 17 41.35 53.41 15.88
CA THR A 17 40.36 53.38 16.95
C THR A 17 39.20 54.24 16.47
N ALA A 18 38.15 53.59 15.96
CA ALA A 18 36.92 54.25 15.58
C ALA A 18 36.23 54.74 16.85
N ARG A 19 36.76 55.81 17.47
CA ARG A 19 35.99 56.68 18.36
C ARG A 19 35.10 57.55 17.47
N GLN A 20 34.31 56.92 16.59
CA GLN A 20 33.12 57.56 16.09
C GLN A 20 32.15 57.53 17.26
N GLN A 21 31.73 58.71 17.71
CA GLN A 21 30.60 58.85 18.62
C GLN A 21 29.46 58.01 18.03
N PHE A 22 29.18 56.86 18.63
CA PHE A 22 28.11 55.98 18.18
C PHE A 22 26.82 56.76 18.34
N GLY A 23 26.38 57.41 17.26
CA GLY A 23 25.11 58.12 17.23
C GLY A 23 23.97 57.15 17.48
N ARG A 24 22.78 57.68 17.77
CA ARG A 24 21.55 56.89 17.97
C ARG A 24 21.33 55.86 16.85
N ILE A 25 21.67 56.22 15.62
CA ILE A 25 21.56 55.34 14.43
C ILE A 25 22.53 54.16 14.55
N ALA A 26 23.80 54.39 14.88
CA ALA A 26 24.79 53.33 15.02
C ALA A 26 24.46 52.36 16.16
N ALA A 27 23.89 52.86 17.27
CA ALA A 27 23.41 52.01 18.37
C ALA A 27 22.20 51.13 17.96
N ILE A 28 21.26 51.67 17.18
CA ILE A 28 20.12 50.91 16.64
C ILE A 28 20.61 49.84 15.66
N THR A 29 21.53 50.18 14.76
CA THR A 29 22.14 49.22 13.82
C THR A 29 22.93 48.14 14.56
N ALA A 30 23.73 48.50 15.56
CA ALA A 30 24.46 47.55 16.38
C ALA A 30 23.49 46.58 17.11
N LYS A 31 22.39 47.10 17.69
CA LYS A 31 21.35 46.26 18.29
C LYS A 31 20.77 45.27 17.28
N GLN A 32 20.48 45.72 16.05
CA GLN A 32 19.94 44.85 15.00
C GLN A 32 20.94 43.75 14.59
N VAL A 33 22.22 44.11 14.38
CA VAL A 33 23.28 43.15 14.02
C VAL A 33 23.53 42.15 15.16
N ILE A 34 23.54 42.59 16.41
CA ILE A 34 23.68 41.71 17.58
C ILE A 34 22.48 40.76 17.65
N MET A 35 21.25 41.28 17.55
CA MET A 35 20.04 40.43 17.57
C MET A 35 20.02 39.43 16.42
N GLN A 36 20.51 39.81 15.24
CA GLN A 36 20.66 38.89 14.11
C GLN A 36 21.67 37.78 14.40
N ARG A 37 22.87 38.13 14.90
CA ARG A 37 23.89 37.14 15.28
C ARG A 37 23.44 36.20 16.40
N VAL A 38 22.68 36.71 17.37
CA VAL A 38 22.08 35.88 18.43
C VAL A 38 21.12 34.86 17.83
N ARG A 39 20.21 35.29 16.93
CA ARG A 39 19.28 34.35 16.25
C ARG A 39 20.01 33.34 15.38
N ASP A 40 21.07 33.75 14.67
CA ASP A 40 21.84 32.85 13.83
C ASP A 40 22.58 31.79 14.67
N ALA A 41 23.15 32.19 15.81
CA ALA A 41 23.73 31.26 16.77
C ALA A 41 22.69 30.30 17.38
N GLU A 42 21.50 30.78 17.75
CA GLU A 42 20.39 29.94 18.22
C GLU A 42 19.98 28.91 17.16
N ARG A 43 19.85 29.32 15.89
CA ARG A 43 19.52 28.43 14.78
C ARG A 43 20.57 27.35 14.58
N ASP A 44 21.84 27.69 14.66
CA ASP A 44 22.94 26.72 14.52
C ASP A 44 22.95 25.71 15.67
N VAL A 45 22.67 26.16 16.91
CA VAL A 45 22.51 25.26 18.06
C VAL A 45 21.36 24.27 17.83
N VAL A 46 20.19 24.76 17.42
CA VAL A 46 19.02 23.91 17.14
C VAL A 46 19.31 22.95 15.99
N PHE A 47 19.93 23.41 14.90
CA PHE A 47 20.29 22.51 13.80
C PHE A 47 21.24 21.39 14.27
N ASN A 48 22.26 21.74 15.05
CA ASN A 48 23.23 20.76 15.55
C ASN A 48 22.63 19.76 16.54
N GLU A 49 21.58 20.14 17.28
CA GLU A 49 20.83 19.24 18.16
C GLU A 49 19.98 18.23 17.37
N TYR A 50 19.40 18.64 16.23
CA TYR A 50 18.48 17.79 15.48
C TYR A 50 19.12 17.09 14.27
N LYS A 51 20.27 17.53 13.75
CA LYS A 51 20.88 16.98 12.51
C LYS A 51 21.04 15.45 12.53
N ASP A 52 21.32 14.88 13.70
CA ASP A 52 21.57 13.44 13.88
C ASP A 52 20.28 12.66 14.21
N ARG A 53 19.18 13.38 14.48
CA ARG A 53 17.85 12.83 14.80
C ARG A 53 17.00 12.54 13.57
N LYS A 54 17.63 12.46 12.39
CA LYS A 54 16.95 12.02 11.18
C LYS A 54 16.50 10.58 11.38
N SER A 55 15.31 10.25 10.88
CA SER A 55 14.73 8.92 11.01
C SER A 55 14.27 8.53 12.42
N GLU A 56 14.10 9.49 13.32
CA GLU A 56 13.48 9.28 14.63
C GLU A 56 11.98 9.58 14.62
N LEU A 57 11.30 9.04 15.62
CA LEU A 57 9.93 9.38 15.95
C LEU A 57 9.93 10.58 16.90
N VAL A 58 9.20 11.63 16.55
CA VAL A 58 9.06 12.82 17.39
C VAL A 58 7.60 13.07 17.72
N THR A 59 7.39 13.58 18.93
CA THR A 59 6.08 14.05 19.38
C THR A 59 6.13 15.57 19.48
N GLY A 60 5.10 16.24 18.98
CA GLY A 60 4.94 17.68 19.12
C GLY A 60 3.49 18.11 19.18
N ILE A 61 3.28 19.41 19.34
CA ILE A 61 1.96 20.03 19.44
C ILE A 61 1.70 20.88 18.20
N VAL A 62 0.55 20.69 17.55
CA VAL A 62 0.15 21.50 16.40
C VAL A 62 -0.07 22.94 16.86
N ARG A 63 0.69 23.87 16.30
CA ARG A 63 0.65 25.29 16.67
C ARG A 63 -0.24 26.09 15.73
N ARG A 64 0.02 25.98 14.43
CA ARG A 64 -0.66 26.77 13.38
C ARG A 64 -0.61 26.08 12.03
N PHE A 65 -1.36 26.63 11.08
CA PHE A 65 -1.42 26.16 9.70
C PHE A 65 -0.89 27.23 8.75
N GLU A 66 -0.01 26.85 7.83
CA GLU A 66 0.59 27.76 6.85
C GLU A 66 0.42 27.19 5.44
N ARG A 67 -0.49 27.77 4.65
CA ARG A 67 -0.76 27.34 3.26
C ARG A 67 -1.05 25.82 3.15
N GLY A 68 -1.78 25.28 4.12
CA GLY A 68 -2.10 23.84 4.22
C GLY A 68 -1.04 23.00 4.96
N ASN A 69 0.18 23.51 5.16
CA ASN A 69 1.17 22.82 5.98
C ASN A 69 0.82 22.97 7.46
N VAL A 70 1.07 21.92 8.23
CA VAL A 70 0.89 21.94 9.69
C VAL A 70 2.23 22.28 10.33
N ILE A 71 2.25 23.33 11.15
CA ILE A 71 3.43 23.72 11.94
C ILE A 71 3.30 23.08 13.31
N VAL A 72 4.26 22.24 13.65
CA VAL A 72 4.31 21.46 14.89
C VAL A 72 5.43 22.01 15.76
N ASP A 73 5.10 22.33 17.01
CA ASP A 73 6.06 22.73 18.02
C ASP A 73 6.66 21.50 18.71
N LEU A 74 7.98 21.36 18.65
CA LEU A 74 8.75 20.31 19.34
C LEU A 74 9.35 20.82 20.67
N GLY A 75 8.97 22.01 21.13
CA GLY A 75 9.44 22.68 22.34
C GLY A 75 10.66 23.56 22.09
N ARG A 76 11.73 23.01 21.50
CA ARG A 76 12.96 23.78 21.17
C ARG A 76 13.04 24.23 19.71
N ALA A 77 12.27 23.59 18.83
CA ALA A 77 12.27 23.84 17.40
C ALA A 77 10.85 23.76 16.83
N GLU A 78 10.59 24.49 15.75
CA GLU A 78 9.40 24.30 14.94
C GLU A 78 9.69 23.30 13.82
N ALA A 79 8.76 22.38 13.60
CA ALA A 79 8.79 21.41 12.53
C ALA A 79 7.60 21.63 11.59
N VAL A 80 7.76 21.26 10.33
CA VAL A 80 6.72 21.35 9.32
C VAL A 80 6.27 19.95 8.93
N LEU A 81 4.96 19.73 8.91
CA LEU A 81 4.33 18.55 8.32
C LEU A 81 3.65 18.99 7.01
N PRO A 82 4.31 18.78 5.85
CA PRO A 82 3.80 19.24 4.56
C PRO A 82 2.53 18.51 4.14
N VAL A 83 1.67 19.15 3.33
CA VAL A 83 0.40 18.55 2.84
C VAL A 83 0.60 17.16 2.24
N ARG A 84 1.64 16.97 1.43
CA ARG A 84 1.96 15.67 0.79
C ARG A 84 2.37 14.56 1.77
N GLU A 85 2.78 14.94 2.97
CA GLU A 85 3.21 14.02 4.04
C GLU A 85 2.15 13.86 5.14
N GLN A 86 1.00 14.54 4.99
CA GLN A 86 -0.16 14.39 5.87
C GLN A 86 -0.99 13.18 5.42
N MET A 87 -1.64 12.51 6.37
CA MET A 87 -2.59 11.45 6.02
C MET A 87 -3.92 12.06 5.60
N PHE A 88 -4.46 11.59 4.46
CA PHE A 88 -5.69 12.15 3.88
C PHE A 88 -6.91 12.13 4.82
N ARG A 89 -7.01 11.11 5.68
CA ARG A 89 -8.12 10.95 6.64
C ARG A 89 -7.84 11.56 8.01
N GLU A 90 -6.63 12.05 8.25
CA GLU A 90 -6.26 12.65 9.53
C GLU A 90 -6.56 14.14 9.50
N SER A 91 -7.35 14.61 10.46
CA SER A 91 -7.62 16.03 10.64
C SER A 91 -6.82 16.54 11.83
N TYR A 92 -6.18 17.70 11.66
CA TYR A 92 -5.39 18.35 12.71
C TYR A 92 -6.08 19.62 13.18
N ARG A 93 -5.99 19.89 14.48
CA ARG A 93 -6.43 21.15 15.11
C ARG A 93 -5.28 21.75 15.91
N ALA A 94 -5.31 23.07 16.09
CA ALA A 94 -4.35 23.73 16.97
C ALA A 94 -4.49 23.20 18.40
N GLY A 95 -3.38 22.83 19.02
CA GLY A 95 -3.32 22.17 20.33
C GLY A 95 -3.27 20.64 20.27
N ASP A 96 -3.53 20.01 19.12
CA ASP A 96 -3.46 18.56 19.00
C ASP A 96 -2.01 18.07 19.14
N ARG A 97 -1.85 16.95 19.84
CA ARG A 97 -0.57 16.24 19.89
C ARG A 97 -0.46 15.34 18.66
N VAL A 98 0.66 15.43 17.96
CA VAL A 98 0.96 14.63 16.77
C VAL A 98 2.29 13.92 16.95
N GLN A 99 2.29 12.61 16.71
CA GLN A 99 3.50 11.80 16.63
C GLN A 99 3.81 11.51 15.17
N ALA A 100 4.99 11.93 14.72
CA ALA A 100 5.38 11.86 13.31
C ALA A 100 6.84 11.46 13.14
N TYR A 101 7.15 10.94 11.96
CA TYR A 101 8.49 10.52 11.58
C TYR A 101 9.31 11.71 11.06
N VAL A 102 10.54 11.88 11.52
CA VAL A 102 11.46 12.91 10.99
C VAL A 102 12.03 12.44 9.66
N LYS A 103 11.42 12.92 8.57
CA LYS A 103 11.79 12.54 7.20
C LYS A 103 13.10 13.17 6.76
N ASP A 104 13.26 14.46 7.01
CA ASP A 104 14.44 15.20 6.59
C ASP A 104 14.66 16.46 7.43
N ILE A 105 15.90 16.94 7.48
CA ILE A 105 16.26 18.15 8.20
C ILE A 105 17.10 19.01 7.28
N LYS A 106 16.56 20.18 6.92
CA LYS A 106 17.19 21.11 5.97
C LYS A 106 17.65 22.36 6.67
N ARG A 107 18.78 22.91 6.23
CA ARG A 107 19.16 24.29 6.55
C ARG A 107 18.44 25.22 5.59
N ASP A 108 17.51 26.02 6.10
CA ASP A 108 16.86 27.08 5.35
C ASP A 108 17.38 28.45 5.82
N ALA A 109 17.26 29.48 4.97
CA ALA A 109 17.67 30.84 5.29
C ALA A 109 16.93 31.43 6.51
N ARG A 110 15.80 30.83 6.89
CA ARG A 110 14.99 31.22 8.04
C ARG A 110 15.30 30.43 9.31
N GLY A 111 16.08 29.35 9.22
CA GLY A 111 16.42 28.45 10.33
C GLY A 111 16.44 26.97 9.89
N PRO A 112 16.78 26.04 10.81
CA PRO A 112 16.62 24.61 10.56
C PRO A 112 15.14 24.27 10.34
N GLN A 113 14.85 23.65 9.20
CA GLN A 113 13.52 23.16 8.88
C GLN A 113 13.47 21.64 9.06
N ILE A 114 12.79 21.20 10.11
CA ILE A 114 12.54 19.78 10.39
C ILE A 114 11.28 19.38 9.62
N ILE A 115 11.42 18.45 8.67
CA ILE A 115 10.32 17.96 7.84
C ILE A 115 9.81 16.66 8.45
N LEU A 116 8.56 16.68 8.87
CA LEU A 116 7.85 15.54 9.42
C LEU A 116 7.07 14.80 8.33
N SER A 117 6.81 13.52 8.57
CA SER A 117 5.90 12.71 7.76
C SER A 117 5.01 11.81 8.60
N ARG A 118 3.74 11.75 8.21
CA ARG A 118 2.75 10.79 8.69
C ARG A 118 2.47 9.68 7.68
N THR A 119 2.91 9.85 6.42
CA THR A 119 2.69 8.89 5.33
C THR A 119 3.85 7.93 5.09
N ASP A 120 5.05 8.23 5.57
CA ASP A 120 6.24 7.38 5.39
C ASP A 120 6.05 5.99 6.03
N GLU A 121 6.54 4.94 5.38
CA GLU A 121 6.46 3.54 5.86
C GLU A 121 7.21 3.34 7.17
N ARG A 122 8.33 4.06 7.35
CA ARG A 122 9.17 3.98 8.56
C ARG A 122 8.48 4.50 9.82
N LEU A 123 7.40 5.26 9.68
CA LEU A 123 6.57 5.61 10.83
C LEU A 123 6.04 4.36 11.54
N ILE A 124 5.57 3.37 10.77
CA ILE A 124 5.06 2.11 11.33
C ILE A 124 6.18 1.39 12.08
N GLU A 125 7.36 1.27 11.46
CA GLU A 125 8.51 0.61 12.09
C GLU A 125 8.83 1.23 13.45
N LYS A 126 8.89 2.57 13.53
CA LYS A 126 9.19 3.29 14.76
C LYS A 126 8.07 3.22 15.81
N LEU A 127 6.81 3.15 15.39
CA LEU A 127 5.69 2.96 16.32
C LEU A 127 5.73 1.57 16.94
N PHE A 128 6.00 0.54 16.14
CA PHE A 128 6.15 -0.83 16.63
C PHE A 128 7.40 -1.01 17.49
N GLU A 129 8.51 -0.35 17.17
CA GLU A 129 9.71 -0.34 18.01
C GLU A 129 9.44 0.26 19.41
N LEU A 130 8.53 1.23 19.51
CA LEU A 130 8.11 1.82 20.79
C LEU A 130 7.12 0.93 21.56
N GLU A 131 6.21 0.25 20.86
CA GLU A 131 5.13 -0.55 21.46
C GLU A 131 5.55 -1.99 21.80
N VAL A 132 6.55 -2.56 21.09
CA VAL A 132 6.96 -3.97 21.19
C VAL A 132 8.40 -4.07 21.71
N PRO A 133 8.61 -4.44 22.99
CA PRO A 133 9.95 -4.56 23.58
C PRO A 133 10.89 -5.50 22.80
N GLU A 134 10.34 -6.59 22.26
CA GLU A 134 11.10 -7.59 21.51
C GLU A 134 11.69 -7.02 20.20
N ILE A 135 11.06 -5.98 19.63
CA ILE A 135 11.59 -5.25 18.47
C ILE A 135 12.71 -4.30 18.91
N TYR A 136 12.51 -3.59 20.03
CA TYR A 136 13.52 -2.69 20.59
C TYR A 136 14.81 -3.43 20.98
N GLU A 137 14.69 -4.62 21.57
CA GLU A 137 15.81 -5.50 21.92
C GLU A 137 16.43 -6.19 20.69
N GLY A 138 15.77 -6.10 19.53
CA GLY A 138 16.23 -6.67 18.27
C GLY A 138 16.12 -8.20 18.19
N ILE A 139 15.29 -8.81 19.04
CA ILE A 139 14.91 -10.23 18.99
C ILE A 139 13.98 -10.45 17.79
N VAL A 140 12.94 -9.62 17.69
CA VAL A 140 12.03 -9.56 16.55
C VAL A 140 12.48 -8.41 15.64
N LYS A 141 12.44 -8.64 14.33
CA LYS A 141 12.79 -7.62 13.32
C LYS A 141 11.66 -7.47 12.33
N ILE A 142 11.29 -6.22 12.04
CA ILE A 142 10.45 -5.89 10.90
C ILE A 142 11.33 -5.99 9.65
N MET A 143 11.01 -6.95 8.78
CA MET A 143 11.78 -7.24 7.58
C MET A 143 11.36 -6.34 6.43
N ARG A 144 10.03 -6.14 6.26
CA ARG A 144 9.45 -5.29 5.22
C ARG A 144 8.12 -4.69 5.67
N VAL A 145 7.79 -3.54 5.10
CA VAL A 145 6.52 -2.84 5.27
C VAL A 145 5.98 -2.50 3.90
N ALA A 146 4.68 -2.71 3.69
CA ALA A 146 3.95 -2.22 2.53
C ALA A 146 2.75 -1.43 3.04
N ARG A 147 2.67 -0.15 2.68
CA ARG A 147 1.67 0.77 3.26
C ARG A 147 0.85 1.49 2.20
N GLU A 148 -0.45 1.57 2.45
CA GLU A 148 -1.35 2.54 1.85
C GLU A 148 -1.85 3.48 2.98
N PRO A 149 -1.20 4.65 3.17
CA PRO A 149 -1.36 5.47 4.37
C PRO A 149 -2.81 5.88 4.65
N GLY A 150 -3.24 5.71 5.90
CA GLY A 150 -4.60 6.02 6.37
C GLY A 150 -5.66 4.99 5.97
N GLU A 151 -5.29 3.89 5.31
CA GLU A 151 -6.20 2.81 4.97
C GLU A 151 -5.74 1.45 5.53
N ARG A 152 -4.64 0.92 4.98
CA ARG A 152 -4.16 -0.41 5.32
C ARG A 152 -2.65 -0.55 5.11
N ALA A 153 -2.01 -1.30 5.99
CA ALA A 153 -0.62 -1.71 5.88
C ALA A 153 -0.47 -3.21 6.07
N LYS A 154 0.54 -3.79 5.44
CA LYS A 154 1.05 -5.12 5.76
C LYS A 154 2.49 -5.01 6.25
N ILE A 155 2.82 -5.69 7.34
CA ILE A 155 4.18 -5.78 7.85
C ILE A 155 4.63 -7.23 7.91
N ALA A 156 5.87 -7.48 7.48
CA ALA A 156 6.50 -8.79 7.53
C ALA A 156 7.52 -8.82 8.67
N VAL A 157 7.35 -9.75 9.61
CA VAL A 157 8.19 -9.84 10.82
C VAL A 157 8.90 -11.18 10.91
N ALA A 158 10.13 -11.20 11.40
CA ALA A 158 10.91 -12.40 11.67
C ALA A 158 11.50 -12.33 13.08
N SER A 159 11.62 -13.46 13.75
CA SER A 159 12.36 -13.57 15.01
C SER A 159 13.75 -14.14 14.75
N LYS A 160 14.77 -13.65 15.45
CA LYS A 160 16.09 -14.27 15.53
C LYS A 160 16.10 -15.47 16.50
N ASP A 161 15.19 -15.47 17.46
CA ASP A 161 15.02 -16.52 18.45
C ASP A 161 13.88 -17.44 18.02
N THR A 162 14.15 -18.74 17.97
CA THR A 162 13.15 -19.77 17.61
C THR A 162 12.07 -19.94 18.66
N ASP A 163 12.34 -19.56 19.91
CA ASP A 163 11.39 -19.69 21.02
C ASP A 163 10.40 -18.52 21.09
N VAL A 164 10.62 -17.48 20.27
CA VAL A 164 9.79 -16.27 20.23
C VAL A 164 8.99 -16.22 18.93
N ASP A 165 7.66 -16.25 19.05
CA ASP A 165 6.77 -16.01 17.91
C ASP A 165 6.75 -14.51 17.55
N PRO A 166 7.25 -14.12 16.36
CA PRO A 166 7.31 -12.72 15.98
C PRO A 166 5.93 -12.10 15.76
N VAL A 167 4.94 -12.88 15.30
CA VAL A 167 3.58 -12.36 15.07
C VAL A 167 2.90 -12.11 16.41
N GLY A 168 2.93 -13.10 17.31
CA GLY A 168 2.39 -13.00 18.66
C GLY A 168 3.00 -11.84 19.47
N ALA A 169 4.32 -11.64 19.37
CA ALA A 169 5.00 -10.52 20.02
C ALA A 169 4.47 -9.15 19.55
N CYS A 170 4.25 -8.99 18.24
CA CYS A 170 3.73 -7.73 17.69
C CYS A 170 2.23 -7.52 17.93
N VAL A 171 1.43 -8.60 17.99
CA VAL A 171 -0.01 -8.53 18.25
C VAL A 171 -0.29 -8.24 19.73
N GLY A 172 0.43 -8.91 20.64
CA GLY A 172 0.20 -8.82 22.09
C GLY A 172 -1.11 -9.51 22.53
N MET A 173 -1.41 -9.44 23.83
CA MET A 173 -2.61 -10.08 24.39
C MET A 173 -3.88 -9.52 23.73
N LYS A 174 -4.63 -10.39 23.03
CA LYS A 174 -5.86 -10.01 22.29
C LYS A 174 -5.65 -8.84 21.30
N GLY A 175 -4.44 -8.69 20.75
CA GLY A 175 -4.16 -7.60 19.81
C GLY A 175 -3.87 -6.24 20.46
N SER A 176 -3.66 -6.17 21.77
CA SER A 176 -3.52 -4.88 22.48
C SER A 176 -2.43 -3.98 21.89
N ARG A 177 -1.28 -4.54 21.51
CA ARG A 177 -0.12 -3.78 20.99
C ARG A 177 -0.40 -3.25 19.58
N VAL A 178 -0.83 -4.12 18.67
CA VAL A 178 -1.20 -3.70 17.30
C VAL A 178 -2.34 -2.67 17.32
N GLN A 179 -3.33 -2.82 18.22
CA GLN A 179 -4.42 -1.85 18.34
C GLN A 179 -3.95 -0.48 18.83
N ALA A 180 -2.95 -0.41 19.72
CA ALA A 180 -2.35 0.86 20.13
C ALA A 180 -1.72 1.60 18.93
N VAL A 181 -0.98 0.89 18.08
CA VAL A 181 -0.40 1.45 16.84
C VAL A 181 -1.50 1.86 15.85
N VAL A 182 -2.53 1.03 15.64
CA VAL A 182 -3.70 1.35 14.79
C VAL A 182 -4.40 2.62 15.27
N GLN A 183 -4.56 2.78 16.59
CA GLN A 183 -5.18 3.96 17.19
C GLN A 183 -4.33 5.23 16.96
N GLU A 184 -3.01 5.13 17.07
CA GLU A 184 -2.10 6.24 16.76
C GLU A 184 -2.15 6.63 15.28
N LEU A 185 -2.39 5.67 14.38
CA LEU A 185 -2.59 5.90 12.94
C LEU A 185 -4.05 6.21 12.56
N LYS A 186 -4.90 6.56 13.53
CA LYS A 186 -6.31 6.95 13.32
C LYS A 186 -7.15 5.88 12.60
N GLY A 187 -6.91 4.61 12.90
CA GLY A 187 -7.70 3.49 12.39
C GLY A 187 -7.17 2.87 11.09
N GLU A 188 -5.94 3.17 10.69
CA GLU A 188 -5.25 2.43 9.63
C GLU A 188 -5.15 0.94 10.01
N LYS A 189 -5.68 0.03 9.18
CA LYS A 189 -5.66 -1.41 9.47
C LYS A 189 -4.26 -1.99 9.24
N ILE A 190 -3.75 -2.79 10.16
CA ILE A 190 -2.41 -3.38 10.03
C ILE A 190 -2.53 -4.90 10.06
N ASP A 191 -2.06 -5.55 8.99
CA ASP A 191 -1.87 -7.00 8.97
C ASP A 191 -0.41 -7.32 9.26
N ILE A 192 -0.18 -8.27 10.16
CA ILE A 192 1.16 -8.70 10.57
C ILE A 192 1.33 -10.14 10.10
N VAL A 193 2.34 -10.38 9.28
CA VAL A 193 2.59 -11.70 8.67
C VAL A 193 4.00 -12.18 8.96
N PRO A 194 4.21 -13.49 9.14
CA PRO A 194 5.56 -14.01 9.32
C PRO A 194 6.34 -13.93 8.02
N TRP A 195 7.52 -13.32 8.08
CA TRP A 195 8.47 -13.30 6.98
C TRP A 195 9.12 -14.67 6.81
N SER A 196 9.37 -15.07 5.56
CA SER A 196 10.07 -16.31 5.23
C SER A 196 11.10 -16.04 4.14
N PRO A 197 12.30 -16.67 4.21
CA PRO A 197 13.26 -16.61 3.11
C PRO A 197 12.78 -17.40 1.88
N ASP A 198 11.94 -18.42 2.08
CA ASP A 198 11.24 -19.10 0.99
C ASP A 198 10.09 -18.24 0.47
N THR A 199 10.21 -17.81 -0.80
CA THR A 199 9.25 -16.98 -1.52
C THR A 199 7.85 -17.59 -1.57
N ALA A 200 7.74 -18.91 -1.78
CA ALA A 200 6.45 -19.60 -1.87
C ALA A 200 5.71 -19.53 -0.53
N LYS A 201 6.41 -19.80 0.57
CA LYS A 201 5.85 -19.64 1.91
C LYS A 201 5.55 -18.17 2.25
N PHE A 202 6.43 -17.24 1.86
CA PHE A 202 6.24 -15.83 2.17
C PHE A 202 5.05 -15.22 1.44
N VAL A 203 4.80 -15.58 0.18
CA VAL A 203 3.63 -15.08 -0.57
C VAL A 203 2.31 -15.62 0.01
N CYS A 204 2.27 -16.89 0.42
CA CYS A 204 1.12 -17.46 1.13
C CYS A 204 0.83 -16.71 2.44
N ASN A 205 1.87 -16.34 3.19
CA ASN A 205 1.70 -15.51 4.39
C ASN A 205 1.21 -14.10 4.03
N ALA A 206 1.76 -13.49 2.97
CA ALA A 206 1.44 -12.11 2.59
C ALA A 206 -0.01 -11.92 2.12
N ILE A 207 -0.61 -12.94 1.48
CA ILE A 207 -1.98 -12.86 0.96
C ILE A 207 -3.06 -13.10 2.02
N GLN A 208 -2.68 -13.52 3.24
CA GLN A 208 -3.60 -13.69 4.36
C GLN A 208 -4.52 -12.47 4.51
N PRO A 209 -5.82 -12.70 4.78
CA PRO A 209 -6.43 -13.93 5.30
C PRO A 209 -6.87 -14.99 4.27
N ALA A 210 -6.69 -14.78 2.96
CA ALA A 210 -7.13 -15.75 1.96
C ALA A 210 -6.26 -17.02 1.94
N GLU A 211 -6.89 -18.18 1.81
CA GLU A 211 -6.21 -19.47 1.65
C GLU A 211 -5.78 -19.69 0.19
N VAL A 212 -4.60 -20.28 0.00
CA VAL A 212 -4.00 -20.53 -1.31
C VAL A 212 -3.94 -22.03 -1.56
N SER A 213 -4.47 -22.47 -2.70
CA SER A 213 -4.41 -23.86 -3.13
C SER A 213 -3.06 -24.21 -3.74
N ARG A 214 -2.55 -23.36 -4.64
CA ARG A 214 -1.27 -23.58 -5.33
C ARG A 214 -0.54 -22.26 -5.59
N VAL A 215 0.79 -22.34 -5.59
CA VAL A 215 1.70 -21.24 -5.91
C VAL A 215 2.57 -21.67 -7.09
N LEU A 216 2.61 -20.84 -8.12
CA LEU A 216 3.47 -21.02 -9.29
C LEU A 216 4.40 -19.80 -9.35
N ILE A 217 5.70 -20.05 -9.44
CA ILE A 217 6.71 -19.01 -9.42
C ILE A 217 7.43 -19.03 -10.76
N ASP A 218 7.41 -17.88 -11.44
CA ASP A 218 8.20 -17.61 -12.62
C ASP A 218 9.33 -16.65 -12.20
N GLU A 219 10.53 -17.22 -12.06
CA GLU A 219 11.71 -16.48 -11.60
C GLU A 219 12.23 -15.48 -12.65
N ASP A 220 12.09 -15.80 -13.94
CA ASP A 220 12.58 -14.98 -15.04
C ASP A 220 11.81 -13.66 -15.14
N ASN A 221 10.48 -13.72 -14.96
CA ASN A 221 9.61 -12.56 -15.02
C ASN A 221 9.34 -11.92 -13.65
N GLN A 222 9.87 -12.47 -12.56
CA GLN A 222 9.59 -12.08 -11.17
C GLN A 222 8.08 -12.01 -10.87
N THR A 223 7.34 -12.99 -11.38
CA THR A 223 5.89 -13.09 -11.25
C THR A 223 5.50 -14.34 -10.47
N ILE A 224 4.48 -14.20 -9.63
CA ILE A 224 3.91 -15.30 -8.85
C ILE A 224 2.43 -15.40 -9.21
N GLU A 225 2.02 -16.57 -9.66
CA GLU A 225 0.62 -16.89 -9.90
C GLU A 225 0.08 -17.72 -8.72
N LEU A 226 -0.95 -17.18 -8.07
CA LEU A 226 -1.65 -17.81 -6.96
C LEU A 226 -2.98 -18.38 -7.45
N ILE A 227 -3.17 -19.67 -7.23
CA ILE A 227 -4.44 -20.34 -7.45
C ILE A 227 -5.14 -20.44 -6.10
N VAL A 228 -6.35 -19.89 -6.03
CA VAL A 228 -7.17 -19.86 -4.82
C VAL A 228 -8.53 -20.52 -5.10
N PRO A 229 -9.21 -21.06 -4.08
CA PRO A 229 -10.60 -21.47 -4.22
C PRO A 229 -11.50 -20.31 -4.67
N ASP A 230 -12.57 -20.60 -5.40
CA ASP A 230 -13.47 -19.57 -5.98
C ASP A 230 -14.10 -18.66 -4.91
N ASP A 231 -14.40 -19.19 -3.72
CA ASP A 231 -14.91 -18.43 -2.58
C ASP A 231 -13.86 -17.48 -1.96
N GLN A 232 -12.57 -17.81 -2.10
CA GLN A 232 -11.45 -17.02 -1.58
C GLN A 232 -10.97 -15.94 -2.56
N LEU A 233 -11.35 -16.01 -3.84
CA LEU A 233 -10.88 -15.09 -4.89
C LEU A 233 -11.10 -13.61 -4.52
N SER A 234 -12.31 -13.28 -4.08
CA SER A 234 -12.67 -11.90 -3.70
C SER A 234 -11.85 -11.41 -2.50
N LEU A 235 -11.60 -12.29 -1.52
CA LEU A 235 -10.81 -11.98 -0.33
C LEU A 235 -9.33 -11.79 -0.68
N ALA A 236 -8.79 -12.64 -1.55
CA ALA A 236 -7.41 -12.61 -1.99
C ALA A 236 -7.09 -11.32 -2.76
N ILE A 237 -7.97 -10.92 -3.69
CA ILE A 237 -7.85 -9.64 -4.42
C ILE A 237 -8.04 -8.47 -3.44
N GLY A 238 -9.09 -8.54 -2.61
CA GLY A 238 -9.49 -7.48 -1.69
C GLY A 238 -10.16 -6.30 -2.38
N ARG A 239 -10.69 -5.36 -1.59
CA ARG A 239 -11.40 -4.17 -2.11
C ARG A 239 -10.49 -3.37 -3.05
N ARG A 240 -10.89 -3.22 -4.32
CA ARG A 240 -10.10 -2.53 -5.37
C ARG A 240 -8.67 -3.08 -5.55
N GLY A 241 -8.47 -4.37 -5.29
CA GLY A 241 -7.15 -5.01 -5.40
C GLY A 241 -6.18 -4.59 -4.29
N GLN A 242 -6.64 -4.00 -3.19
CA GLN A 242 -5.76 -3.50 -2.13
C GLN A 242 -4.93 -4.63 -1.49
N ASN A 243 -5.52 -5.81 -1.26
CA ASN A 243 -4.81 -6.91 -0.59
C ASN A 243 -3.67 -7.44 -1.45
N VAL A 244 -3.95 -7.77 -2.71
CA VAL A 244 -2.94 -8.24 -3.67
C VAL A 244 -1.86 -7.18 -3.94
N ARG A 245 -2.22 -5.89 -4.02
CA ARG A 245 -1.26 -4.79 -4.22
C ARG A 245 -0.31 -4.63 -3.02
N LEU A 246 -0.83 -4.69 -1.80
CA LEU A 246 -0.02 -4.66 -0.59
C LEU A 246 0.87 -5.89 -0.47
N ALA A 247 0.35 -7.09 -0.76
CA ALA A 247 1.12 -8.32 -0.77
C ALA A 247 2.26 -8.27 -1.82
N SER A 248 1.96 -7.79 -3.04
CA SER A 248 2.94 -7.64 -4.11
C SER A 248 4.05 -6.65 -3.73
N LYS A 249 3.72 -5.50 -3.13
CA LYS A 249 4.71 -4.55 -2.60
C LYS A 249 5.56 -5.16 -1.47
N LEU A 250 4.93 -5.94 -0.58
CA LEU A 250 5.60 -6.56 0.56
C LEU A 250 6.60 -7.64 0.11
N VAL A 251 6.18 -8.52 -0.79
CA VAL A 251 7.02 -9.60 -1.36
C VAL A 251 8.02 -9.04 -2.37
N GLY A 252 7.69 -7.94 -3.04
CA GLY A 252 8.51 -7.31 -4.09
C GLY A 252 8.42 -8.05 -5.43
N TRP A 253 7.39 -8.87 -5.63
CA TRP A 253 7.12 -9.63 -6.85
C TRP A 253 5.74 -9.26 -7.38
N LYS A 254 5.50 -9.38 -8.68
CA LYS A 254 4.15 -9.24 -9.22
C LYS A 254 3.34 -10.46 -8.81
N ILE A 255 2.15 -10.25 -8.25
CA ILE A 255 1.26 -11.34 -7.83
C ILE A 255 0.01 -11.29 -8.70
N ASP A 256 -0.24 -12.36 -9.44
CA ASP A 256 -1.47 -12.60 -10.19
C ASP A 256 -2.29 -13.67 -9.47
N ILE A 257 -3.61 -13.51 -9.39
CA ILE A 257 -4.50 -14.41 -8.63
C ILE A 257 -5.56 -14.95 -9.58
N GLN A 258 -5.75 -16.26 -9.58
CA GLN A 258 -6.77 -16.95 -10.35
C GLN A 258 -7.55 -17.92 -9.48
N SER A 259 -8.81 -18.16 -9.85
CA SER A 259 -9.60 -19.19 -9.19
C SER A 259 -9.38 -20.56 -9.82
N GLU A 260 -9.60 -21.62 -9.03
CA GLU A 260 -9.50 -23.00 -9.50
C GLU A 260 -10.39 -23.26 -10.72
N SER A 261 -11.65 -22.81 -10.68
CA SER A 261 -12.57 -22.97 -11.81
C SER A 261 -12.06 -22.29 -13.07
N LYS A 262 -11.44 -21.10 -12.94
CA LYS A 262 -10.87 -20.39 -14.10
C LYS A 262 -9.70 -21.16 -14.68
N VAL A 263 -8.78 -21.65 -13.84
CA VAL A 263 -7.64 -22.45 -14.29
C VAL A 263 -8.11 -23.72 -15.01
N GLU A 264 -9.15 -24.38 -14.50
CA GLU A 264 -9.73 -25.57 -15.12
C GLU A 264 -10.37 -25.26 -16.49
N GLU A 265 -11.14 -24.18 -16.61
CA GLU A 265 -11.69 -23.69 -17.88
C GLU A 265 -10.57 -23.40 -18.91
N MET A 266 -9.48 -22.78 -18.45
CA MET A 266 -8.32 -22.50 -19.31
C MET A 266 -7.65 -23.79 -19.79
N LYS A 267 -7.48 -24.78 -18.92
CA LYS A 267 -6.93 -26.09 -19.30
C LYS A 267 -7.77 -26.78 -20.35
N LEU A 268 -9.10 -26.76 -20.21
CA LEU A 268 -10.02 -27.34 -21.19
C LEU A 268 -9.92 -26.63 -22.54
N THR A 269 -9.91 -25.30 -22.53
CA THR A 269 -9.82 -24.48 -23.75
C THR A 269 -8.49 -24.69 -24.46
N LEU A 270 -7.38 -24.66 -23.71
CA LEU A 270 -6.03 -24.85 -24.24
C LEU A 270 -5.83 -26.29 -24.72
N GLY A 271 -6.28 -27.28 -23.95
CA GLY A 271 -6.21 -28.69 -24.33
C GLY A 271 -6.94 -28.96 -25.65
N ALA A 272 -8.15 -28.41 -25.82
CA ALA A 272 -8.89 -28.52 -27.06
C ALA A 272 -8.16 -27.87 -28.25
N ALA A 273 -7.47 -26.74 -28.04
CA ALA A 273 -6.67 -26.10 -29.08
C ALA A 273 -5.41 -26.90 -29.43
N LEU A 274 -4.76 -27.53 -28.43
CA LEU A 274 -3.55 -28.31 -28.61
C LEU A 274 -3.78 -29.64 -29.35
N LEU A 275 -4.98 -30.20 -29.32
CA LEU A 275 -5.32 -31.41 -30.09
C LEU A 275 -5.19 -31.24 -31.62
N VAL A 276 -5.08 -30.00 -32.10
CA VAL A 276 -4.82 -29.72 -33.53
C VAL A 276 -3.36 -29.99 -33.90
N VAL A 277 -2.45 -30.02 -32.92
CA VAL A 277 -1.02 -30.29 -33.15
C VAL A 277 -0.84 -31.76 -33.55
N PRO A 278 -0.22 -32.06 -34.70
CA PRO A 278 0.04 -33.42 -35.13
C PRO A 278 0.84 -34.20 -34.08
N ASP A 279 0.46 -35.47 -33.86
CA ASP A 279 1.12 -36.40 -32.95
C ASP A 279 1.07 -36.02 -31.45
N LEU A 280 0.27 -35.02 -31.07
CA LEU A 280 0.03 -34.64 -29.68
C LEU A 280 -1.28 -35.27 -29.18
N ASP A 281 -1.19 -36.24 -28.28
CA ASP A 281 -2.35 -36.94 -27.71
C ASP A 281 -2.81 -36.34 -26.36
N GLU A 282 -4.01 -36.72 -25.91
CA GLU A 282 -4.56 -36.25 -24.63
C GLU A 282 -3.68 -36.61 -23.42
N ALA A 283 -2.97 -37.74 -23.51
CA ALA A 283 -2.07 -38.19 -22.44
C ALA A 283 -0.87 -37.26 -22.28
N LEU A 284 -0.25 -36.86 -23.39
CA LEU A 284 0.88 -35.93 -23.42
C LEU A 284 0.45 -34.50 -23.05
N ILE A 285 -0.74 -34.06 -23.46
CA ILE A 285 -1.35 -32.79 -23.00
C ILE A 285 -1.56 -32.82 -21.47
N GLY A 286 -2.12 -33.91 -20.95
CA GLY A 286 -2.28 -34.10 -19.51
C GLY A 286 -0.93 -34.07 -18.77
N TYR A 287 0.13 -34.60 -19.39
CA TYR A 287 1.48 -34.54 -18.84
C TYR A 287 2.07 -33.11 -18.86
N LEU A 288 1.90 -32.37 -19.96
CA LEU A 288 2.26 -30.94 -20.05
C LEU A 288 1.60 -30.11 -18.94
N PHE A 289 0.31 -30.33 -18.69
CA PHE A 289 -0.42 -29.62 -17.63
C PHE A 289 0.06 -30.00 -16.23
N LYS A 290 0.50 -31.24 -16.01
CA LYS A 290 1.12 -31.66 -14.74
C LYS A 290 2.48 -31.02 -14.52
N LEU A 291 3.22 -30.74 -15.59
CA LEU A 291 4.50 -30.03 -15.52
C LEU A 291 4.36 -28.51 -15.33
N GLY A 292 3.14 -27.97 -15.35
CA GLY A 292 2.88 -26.55 -15.11
C GLY A 292 2.54 -25.73 -16.36
N TYR A 293 2.46 -26.33 -17.55
CA TYR A 293 2.14 -25.66 -18.80
C TYR A 293 0.64 -25.55 -19.08
N HIS A 294 -0.12 -24.96 -18.15
CA HIS A 294 -1.59 -24.92 -18.22
C HIS A 294 -2.18 -23.59 -18.71
N SER A 295 -1.33 -22.64 -19.06
CA SER A 295 -1.70 -21.36 -19.66
C SER A 295 -0.94 -21.14 -20.98
N PRO A 296 -1.51 -20.38 -21.93
CA PRO A 296 -0.79 -19.95 -23.13
C PRO A 296 0.51 -19.21 -22.82
N GLU A 297 0.51 -18.40 -21.76
CA GLU A 297 1.67 -17.63 -21.31
C GLU A 297 2.83 -18.53 -20.88
N ASN A 298 2.54 -19.58 -20.09
CA ASN A 298 3.58 -20.50 -19.61
C ASN A 298 4.20 -21.27 -20.78
N LEU A 299 3.41 -21.64 -21.80
CA LEU A 299 3.91 -22.30 -23.00
C LEU A 299 4.79 -21.40 -23.85
N LEU A 300 4.43 -20.11 -23.97
CA LEU A 300 5.19 -19.13 -24.75
C LEU A 300 6.49 -18.70 -24.07
N ASN A 301 6.51 -18.67 -22.74
CA ASN A 301 7.69 -18.31 -21.96
C ASN A 301 8.70 -19.48 -21.85
N ALA A 302 8.25 -20.72 -22.07
CA ALA A 302 9.13 -21.88 -22.05
C ALA A 302 10.17 -21.84 -23.18
N HIS A 303 11.38 -22.33 -22.95
CA HIS A 303 12.29 -22.58 -24.05
C HIS A 303 11.85 -23.81 -24.85
N VAL A 304 12.06 -23.77 -26.17
CA VAL A 304 11.74 -24.89 -27.07
C VAL A 304 12.49 -26.16 -26.65
N GLU A 305 13.71 -26.01 -26.14
CA GLU A 305 14.54 -27.10 -25.63
C GLU A 305 13.91 -27.78 -24.41
N ASP A 306 13.34 -27.02 -23.48
CA ASP A 306 12.67 -27.56 -22.29
C ASP A 306 11.41 -28.33 -22.65
N LEU A 307 10.64 -27.82 -23.62
CA LEU A 307 9.47 -28.52 -24.15
C LEU A 307 9.86 -29.79 -24.91
N ALA A 308 10.96 -29.77 -25.67
CA ALA A 308 11.47 -30.94 -26.40
C ALA A 308 12.12 -31.99 -25.48
N ALA A 309 12.53 -31.62 -24.27
CA ALA A 309 13.02 -32.57 -23.27
C ALA A 309 11.91 -33.48 -22.71
N ILE A 310 10.64 -33.12 -22.93
CA ILE A 310 9.49 -33.91 -22.52
C ILE A 310 9.41 -35.16 -23.38
N HIS A 311 9.35 -36.33 -22.74
CA HIS A 311 9.28 -37.60 -23.43
C HIS A 311 8.05 -37.65 -24.36
N GLY A 312 8.31 -37.78 -25.67
CA GLY A 312 7.27 -37.80 -26.71
C GLY A 312 7.06 -36.47 -27.43
N VAL A 313 7.72 -35.38 -27.01
CA VAL A 313 7.67 -34.07 -27.68
C VAL A 313 8.95 -33.89 -28.50
N SER A 314 8.81 -33.63 -29.81
CA SER A 314 9.94 -33.24 -30.68
C SER A 314 10.10 -31.71 -30.70
N GLU A 315 11.27 -31.20 -31.10
CA GLU A 315 11.48 -29.75 -31.28
C GLU A 315 10.45 -29.12 -32.23
N ALA A 316 10.10 -29.82 -33.33
CA ALA A 316 9.07 -29.36 -34.26
C ALA A 316 7.68 -29.30 -33.61
N MET A 317 7.36 -30.26 -32.75
CA MET A 317 6.12 -30.27 -31.98
C MET A 317 6.10 -29.14 -30.95
N ALA A 318 7.21 -28.90 -30.24
CA ALA A 318 7.34 -27.79 -29.30
C ALA A 318 7.11 -26.43 -29.97
N MET A 319 7.66 -26.21 -31.17
CA MET A 319 7.38 -25.00 -31.97
C MET A 319 5.91 -24.87 -32.34
N HIS A 320 5.25 -25.95 -32.76
CA HIS A 320 3.81 -25.92 -33.05
C HIS A 320 2.95 -25.67 -31.80
N ILE A 321 3.31 -26.24 -30.65
CA ILE A 321 2.64 -25.97 -29.37
C ILE A 321 2.71 -24.48 -29.04
N GLN A 322 3.88 -23.86 -29.17
CA GLN A 322 4.04 -22.42 -28.94
C GLN A 322 3.26 -21.57 -29.95
N GLN A 323 3.22 -21.97 -31.21
CA GLN A 323 2.44 -21.28 -32.24
C GLN A 323 0.93 -21.29 -31.90
N ILE A 324 0.39 -22.45 -31.51
CA ILE A 324 -1.01 -22.55 -31.09
C ILE A 324 -1.27 -21.75 -29.81
N ALA A 325 -0.36 -21.78 -28.84
CA ALA A 325 -0.45 -20.97 -27.63
C ALA A 325 -0.52 -19.46 -27.97
N TYR A 326 0.29 -19.00 -28.94
CA TYR A 326 0.25 -17.62 -29.44
C TYR A 326 -1.11 -17.26 -30.04
N GLU A 327 -1.68 -18.13 -30.87
CA GLU A 327 -2.99 -17.91 -31.48
C GLU A 327 -4.12 -17.85 -30.45
N VAL A 328 -4.10 -18.75 -29.46
CA VAL A 328 -5.06 -18.75 -28.34
C VAL A 328 -4.94 -17.47 -27.51
N LYS A 329 -3.71 -17.05 -27.19
CA LYS A 329 -3.46 -15.79 -26.47
C LYS A 329 -4.00 -14.59 -27.25
N LYS A 330 -3.67 -14.49 -28.53
CA LYS A 330 -4.13 -13.40 -29.40
C LYS A 330 -5.66 -13.33 -29.48
N ARG A 331 -6.32 -14.46 -29.65
CA ARG A 331 -7.79 -14.55 -29.68
C ARG A 331 -8.41 -14.04 -28.37
N ARG A 332 -7.87 -14.46 -27.23
CA ARG A 332 -8.31 -13.99 -25.90
C ARG A 332 -8.11 -12.49 -25.69
N GLU A 333 -6.97 -11.95 -26.11
CA GLU A 333 -6.69 -10.51 -26.02
C GLU A 333 -7.70 -9.70 -26.86
N GLU A 334 -8.04 -10.18 -28.05
CA GLU A 334 -9.06 -9.58 -28.90
C GLU A 334 -10.46 -9.64 -28.28
N GLU A 335 -10.87 -10.79 -27.74
CA GLU A 335 -12.13 -10.97 -27.01
C GLU A 335 -12.21 -10.06 -25.78
N THR A 336 -11.13 -9.97 -25.00
CA THR A 336 -11.07 -9.12 -23.80
C THR A 336 -11.14 -7.64 -24.17
N ARG A 337 -10.49 -7.23 -25.26
CA ARG A 337 -10.56 -5.86 -25.78
C ARG A 337 -11.98 -5.52 -26.23
N GLN A 338 -12.62 -6.39 -27.00
CA GLN A 338 -14.01 -6.20 -27.44
C GLN A 338 -14.97 -6.14 -26.25
N ALA A 339 -14.80 -7.00 -25.24
CA ALA A 339 -15.61 -6.97 -24.03
C ALA A 339 -15.46 -5.64 -23.25
N LYS A 340 -14.24 -5.09 -23.15
CA LYS A 340 -13.99 -3.78 -22.53
C LYS A 340 -14.61 -2.63 -23.34
N GLU A 341 -14.51 -2.68 -24.67
CA GLU A 341 -15.12 -1.68 -25.56
C GLU A 341 -16.65 -1.70 -25.45
N ASN A 342 -17.26 -2.89 -25.43
CA ASN A 342 -18.70 -3.06 -25.25
C ASN A 342 -19.16 -2.56 -23.87
N ALA A 343 -18.45 -2.94 -22.79
CA ALA A 343 -18.78 -2.47 -21.45
C ALA A 343 -18.62 -0.94 -21.29
N ALA A 344 -17.63 -0.34 -21.95
CA ALA A 344 -17.45 1.11 -21.96
C ALA A 344 -18.59 1.81 -22.73
N ALA A 345 -19.02 1.25 -23.86
CA ALA A 345 -20.16 1.75 -24.62
C ALA A 345 -21.47 1.64 -23.84
N GLU A 346 -21.71 0.53 -23.14
CA GLU A 346 -22.87 0.35 -22.25
C GLU A 346 -22.85 1.35 -21.08
N MET A 347 -21.69 1.58 -20.47
CA MET A 347 -21.54 2.54 -19.38
C MET A 347 -21.74 4.00 -19.85
N GLN A 348 -21.29 4.33 -21.07
CA GLN A 348 -21.57 5.61 -21.71
C GLN A 348 -23.05 5.78 -22.02
N ALA A 349 -23.70 4.77 -22.61
CA ALA A 349 -25.13 4.78 -22.88
C ALA A 349 -25.96 4.92 -21.59
N ALA A 350 -25.57 4.22 -20.51
CA ALA A 350 -26.21 4.34 -19.20
C ALA A 350 -26.01 5.73 -18.57
N ALA A 351 -24.83 6.34 -18.73
CA ALA A 351 -24.55 7.69 -18.26
C ALA A 351 -25.34 8.75 -19.06
N GLU A 352 -25.46 8.58 -20.38
CA GLU A 352 -26.27 9.44 -21.25
C GLU A 352 -27.76 9.33 -20.92
N LEU A 353 -28.27 8.11 -20.70
CA LEU A 353 -29.64 7.85 -20.26
C LEU A 353 -29.90 8.50 -18.88
N ALA A 354 -28.99 8.33 -17.92
CA ALA A 354 -29.10 8.95 -16.60
C ALA A 354 -29.06 10.48 -16.67
N ALA A 355 -28.22 11.05 -17.53
CA ALA A 355 -28.16 12.49 -17.76
C ALA A 355 -29.45 13.01 -18.42
N ARG A 356 -30.02 12.26 -19.37
CA ARG A 356 -31.30 12.59 -20.02
C ARG A 356 -32.48 12.55 -19.04
N LEU A 357 -32.57 11.49 -18.24
CA LEU A 357 -33.60 11.35 -17.20
C LEU A 357 -33.48 12.43 -16.10
N ALA A 358 -32.25 12.85 -15.77
CA ALA A 358 -32.02 13.97 -14.85
C ALA A 358 -32.39 15.33 -15.45
N ALA A 359 -32.30 15.49 -16.79
CA ALA A 359 -32.66 16.72 -17.49
C ALA A 359 -34.17 16.83 -17.81
N HIS A 360 -34.87 15.71 -17.96
CA HIS A 360 -36.30 15.62 -18.26
C HIS A 360 -37.02 14.69 -17.27
N PRO A 361 -37.37 15.17 -16.06
CA PRO A 361 -38.00 14.34 -15.03
C PRO A 361 -39.39 13.80 -15.42
N GLU A 362 -40.08 14.41 -16.40
CA GLU A 362 -41.35 13.91 -16.95
C GLU A 362 -41.15 12.64 -17.81
N GLU A 363 -39.97 12.44 -18.42
CA GLU A 363 -39.65 11.19 -19.15
C GLU A 363 -39.37 10.02 -18.19
N ALA A 364 -38.99 10.29 -16.93
CA ALA A 364 -38.76 9.25 -15.93
C ALA A 364 -40.07 8.59 -15.45
N GLU A 365 -41.18 9.33 -15.42
CA GLU A 365 -42.51 8.76 -15.15
C GLU A 365 -43.00 7.87 -16.31
N ALA A 366 -42.64 8.15 -17.56
CA ALA A 366 -43.01 7.31 -18.70
C ALA A 366 -42.26 5.96 -18.73
N VAL A 367 -40.96 5.97 -18.38
CA VAL A 367 -40.14 4.74 -18.31
C VAL A 367 -40.56 3.84 -17.14
N ALA A 368 -41.00 4.42 -16.02
CA ALA A 368 -41.51 3.66 -14.88
C ALA A 368 -42.86 2.97 -15.14
N VAL A 369 -43.64 3.43 -16.14
CA VAL A 369 -44.94 2.86 -16.50
C VAL A 369 -44.81 1.67 -17.46
N GLU A 370 -43.73 1.57 -18.24
CA GLU A 370 -43.52 0.43 -19.16
C GLU A 370 -42.99 -0.85 -18.46
N ASP A 371 -42.18 -0.74 -17.41
CA ASP A 371 -41.72 -1.90 -16.61
C ASP A 371 -42.76 -2.40 -15.58
N GLY A 372 -43.90 -1.69 -15.45
CA GLY A 372 -44.95 -1.93 -14.46
C GLY A 372 -46.12 -2.82 -14.93
N ALA A 373 -46.03 -3.47 -16.08
CA ALA A 373 -47.11 -4.32 -16.61
C ALA A 373 -46.91 -5.82 -16.29
N ALA A 374 -46.81 -6.17 -15.00
CA ALA A 374 -47.11 -7.53 -14.53
C ALA A 374 -48.50 -7.51 -13.89
N GLN A 375 -49.47 -8.13 -14.58
CA GLN A 375 -50.87 -8.20 -14.19
C GLN A 375 -51.06 -8.78 -12.77
N PRO A 376 -52.02 -8.26 -11.97
CA PRO A 376 -52.45 -8.93 -10.74
C PRO A 376 -53.30 -10.16 -11.12
N ALA A 377 -52.87 -11.35 -10.70
CA ALA A 377 -53.67 -12.55 -10.80
C ALA A 377 -54.86 -12.48 -9.83
N GLU A 378 -56.07 -12.61 -10.39
CA GLU A 378 -57.34 -12.60 -9.68
C GLU A 378 -57.57 -13.87 -8.84
N ASP A 379 -58.29 -13.64 -7.74
CA ASP A 379 -58.80 -14.56 -6.74
C ASP A 379 -59.92 -15.47 -7.29
N HIS A 380 -59.74 -16.78 -7.18
CA HIS A 380 -60.84 -17.76 -7.19
C HIS A 380 -60.71 -18.66 -5.95
N GLY A 381 -61.68 -18.52 -5.06
CA GLY A 381 -61.68 -19.17 -3.76
C GLY A 381 -62.25 -20.59 -3.68
N ILE A 382 -62.10 -21.11 -2.45
CA ILE A 382 -62.86 -22.15 -1.73
C ILE A 382 -62.53 -23.61 -2.07
N ALA A 383 -61.81 -24.31 -1.17
CA ALA A 383 -62.41 -25.28 -0.22
C ALA A 383 -61.37 -26.08 0.59
N ASP A 384 -61.57 -26.05 1.91
CA ASP A 384 -61.33 -27.06 2.95
C ASP A 384 -59.93 -27.49 3.48
N ALA A 385 -59.95 -27.60 4.81
CA ALA A 385 -58.91 -27.81 5.82
C ALA A 385 -58.48 -29.32 5.94
N PRO A 386 -57.60 -29.78 6.88
CA PRO A 386 -57.25 -29.14 8.14
C PRO A 386 -55.79 -29.17 8.64
N VAL A 387 -55.64 -28.27 9.61
CA VAL A 387 -54.61 -28.01 10.62
C VAL A 387 -54.11 -29.28 11.33
N VAL A 388 -52.79 -29.35 11.55
CA VAL A 388 -52.16 -30.13 12.62
C VAL A 388 -51.30 -29.17 13.45
N GLU A 389 -51.67 -29.03 14.72
CA GLU A 389 -50.97 -28.28 15.76
C GLU A 389 -49.58 -28.88 16.08
N GLN A 390 -48.59 -28.02 16.34
CA GLN A 390 -47.42 -28.36 17.13
C GLN A 390 -47.61 -27.86 18.57
N PRO A 391 -47.26 -28.66 19.60
CA PRO A 391 -47.27 -28.19 20.98
C PRO A 391 -45.98 -27.43 21.33
N ALA A 392 -46.17 -26.43 22.19
CA ALA A 392 -45.15 -25.63 22.82
C ALA A 392 -44.27 -26.46 23.78
N ALA A 393 -42.96 -26.20 23.76
CA ALA A 393 -42.04 -26.65 24.80
C ALA A 393 -41.90 -25.55 25.86
N ALA A 394 -42.29 -25.88 27.08
CA ALA A 394 -42.14 -25.07 28.28
C ALA A 394 -40.69 -25.07 28.78
N ALA A 395 -40.28 -23.94 29.33
CA ALA A 395 -39.10 -23.79 30.16
C ALA A 395 -39.44 -24.19 31.62
N GLU A 396 -38.57 -25.02 32.21
CA GLU A 396 -38.09 -24.93 33.60
C GLU A 396 -36.59 -25.25 33.61
#